data_AF-A0A0R2XFS1-F1
#
_entry.id   AF-A0A0R2XFS1-F1
#
_cell.length_a   1.000
_cell.length_b   1.000
_cell.length_c   1.000
_cell.angle_alpha   90.00
_cell.angle_beta   90.00
_cell.angle_gamma   90.00
#
_symmetry.space_group_name_H-M   'P 1'
#
loop_
_entity.id
_entity.type
_entity.pdbx_description
1 polymer ?
#
loop_
_entity_poly.entity_id
_entity_poly.type
_entity_poly.pdbx_seq_one_letter_code
_entity_poly.pdbx_strand_id
1 'polypeptide(L)'
;MYLFGWLTRNFGRWFGAETTQRDARTALGLGLLPWTLLSMVLSFMLGAEVNPEVIVSFAPVFFCVFFYGYVIILLSLSAALRLSVLKTFLCLAVTIIVSLFPLTLLAQLLVTLFGSAA
;
A
#
# COMPACT_ATOMS: atom_id res chain seq x y z
N MET A 1 0.51 5.47 -8.22
CA MET A 1 -0.92 5.34 -7.87
C MET A 1 -1.87 5.09 -9.04
N TYR A 2 -1.49 5.31 -10.30
CA TYR A 2 -2.43 5.14 -11.43
C TYR A 2 -2.89 3.69 -11.63
N LEU A 3 -1.96 2.73 -11.66
CA LEU A 3 -2.28 1.29 -11.78
C LEU A 3 -3.16 0.80 -10.61
N PHE A 4 -2.75 1.12 -9.39
CA PHE A 4 -3.46 0.68 -8.18
C PHE A 4 -4.87 1.27 -8.09
N GLY A 5 -5.03 2.59 -8.29
CA GLY A 5 -6.35 3.22 -8.31
C GLY A 5 -7.26 2.73 -9.44
N TRP A 6 -6.68 2.34 -10.58
CA TRP A 6 -7.43 1.72 -11.68
C TRP A 6 -7.87 0.29 -11.34
N LEU A 7 -6.98 -0.55 -10.78
CA LEU A 7 -7.32 -1.90 -10.35
C LEU A 7 -8.36 -1.90 -9.23
N THR A 8 -8.18 -1.05 -8.20
CA THR A 8 -9.14 -0.90 -7.10
C THR A 8 -10.52 -0.48 -7.60
N ARG A 9 -10.59 0.38 -8.63
CA ARG A 9 -11.88 0.73 -9.25
C ARG A 9 -12.49 -0.46 -9.99
N ASN A 10 -11.71 -1.19 -10.80
CA ASN A 10 -12.24 -2.32 -11.57
C ASN A 10 -12.71 -3.47 -10.67
N PHE A 11 -11.92 -3.86 -9.68
CA PHE A 11 -12.34 -4.86 -8.70
C PHE A 11 -13.44 -4.33 -7.79
N GLY A 12 -13.40 -3.04 -7.43
CA GLY A 12 -14.47 -2.40 -6.68
C GLY A 12 -15.84 -2.53 -7.37
N ARG A 13 -15.90 -2.43 -8.70
CA ARG A 13 -17.13 -2.65 -9.48
C ARG A 13 -17.66 -4.08 -9.35
N TRP A 14 -16.80 -5.09 -9.19
CA TRP A 14 -17.23 -6.47 -8.93
C TRP A 14 -17.93 -6.62 -7.57
N PHE A 15 -17.64 -5.72 -6.62
CA PHE A 15 -18.28 -5.68 -5.30
C PHE A 15 -19.43 -4.65 -5.21
N GLY A 16 -19.73 -3.93 -6.30
CA GLY A 16 -20.79 -2.92 -6.37
C GLY A 16 -20.37 -1.47 -6.10
N ALA A 17 -19.08 -1.13 -6.17
CA ALA A 17 -18.61 0.24 -5.93
C ALA A 17 -18.93 1.20 -7.09
N GLU A 18 -19.40 2.40 -6.76
CA GLU A 18 -19.65 3.51 -7.70
C GLU A 18 -18.60 4.63 -7.55
N THR A 19 -17.32 4.28 -7.68
CA THR A 19 -16.23 5.25 -7.43
C THR A 19 -15.66 5.91 -8.67
N THR A 20 -15.39 7.20 -8.53
CA THR A 20 -14.53 7.94 -9.44
C THR A 20 -13.07 7.58 -9.17
N GLN A 21 -12.27 7.45 -10.22
CA GLN A 21 -10.85 7.09 -10.11
C GLN A 21 -10.03 8.08 -9.26
N ARG A 22 -10.47 9.33 -9.15
CA ARG A 22 -9.87 10.35 -8.28
C ARG A 22 -10.01 9.98 -6.80
N ASP A 23 -11.20 9.56 -6.39
CA ASP A 23 -11.53 9.27 -4.98
C ASP A 23 -10.79 8.03 -4.48
N ALA A 24 -10.69 7.00 -5.32
CA ALA A 24 -9.88 5.81 -5.02
C ALA A 24 -8.40 6.18 -4.84
N ARG A 25 -7.87 7.11 -5.64
CA ARG A 25 -6.47 7.55 -5.55
C ARG A 25 -6.21 8.39 -4.31
N THR A 26 -7.11 9.29 -3.94
CA THR A 26 -6.97 10.10 -2.73
C THR A 26 -7.09 9.24 -1.48
N ALA A 27 -8.02 8.28 -1.46
CA ALA A 27 -8.16 7.34 -0.35
C ALA A 27 -6.92 6.46 -0.16
N LEU A 28 -6.35 5.94 -1.25
CA LEU A 28 -5.09 5.18 -1.21
C LEU A 28 -3.91 6.07 -0.80
N GLY A 29 -3.81 7.28 -1.34
CA GLY A 29 -2.75 8.22 -1.01
C GLY A 29 -2.76 8.63 0.47
N LEU A 30 -3.92 9.03 0.98
CA LEU A 30 -4.10 9.39 2.39
C LEU A 30 -3.94 8.18 3.31
N GLY A 31 -4.47 7.02 2.88
CA GLY A 31 -4.34 5.78 3.65
C GLY A 31 -2.89 5.33 3.81
N LEU A 32 -2.04 5.56 2.81
CA LEU A 32 -0.63 5.19 2.87
C LEU A 32 0.24 6.17 3.68
N LEU A 33 -0.27 7.35 4.05
CA LEU A 33 0.51 8.36 4.79
C LEU A 33 1.15 7.83 6.08
N PRO A 34 0.43 7.12 6.98
CA PRO A 34 1.01 6.60 8.21
C PRO A 34 2.20 5.68 7.94
N TRP A 35 2.11 4.83 6.92
CA TRP A 35 3.20 3.93 6.54
C TRP A 35 4.37 4.68 5.89
N THR A 36 4.11 5.69 5.04
CA THR A 36 5.19 6.49 4.45
C THR A 36 5.96 7.28 5.50
N LEU A 37 5.27 7.84 6.50
CA LEU A 37 5.89 8.53 7.64
C LEU A 37 6.70 7.55 8.49
N LEU A 38 6.14 6.38 8.77
CA LEU A 38 6.81 5.33 9.52
C LEU A 38 8.11 4.87 8.82
N SER A 39 8.06 4.64 7.50
CA SER A 39 9.25 4.29 6.72
C SER A 39 10.27 5.42 6.68
N MET A 40 9.83 6.69 6.58
CA MET A 40 10.73 7.84 6.61
C MET A 40 11.47 7.95 7.95
N VAL A 41 10.76 7.75 9.07
CA VAL A 41 11.37 7.75 10.41
C VAL A 41 12.39 6.63 10.55
N LEU A 42 12.08 5.41 10.07
CA LEU A 42 13.03 4.29 10.07
C LEU A 42 14.27 4.60 9.22
N SER A 43 14.09 5.09 7.99
CA SER A 43 15.20 5.47 7.12
C SER A 43 16.07 6.56 7.75
N PHE A 44 15.45 7.52 8.45
CA PHE A 44 16.19 8.56 9.17
C PHE A 44 17.00 7.98 10.34
N MET A 45 16.40 7.10 11.16
CA MET A 45 17.11 6.43 12.25
C MET A 45 18.30 5.59 11.75
N LEU A 46 18.12 4.90 10.62
CA LEU A 46 19.19 4.14 9.98
C LEU A 46 20.30 5.04 9.43
N GLY A 47 19.93 6.15 8.77
CA GLY A 47 20.90 7.12 8.22
C GLY A 47 21.65 7.92 9.28
N ALA A 48 21.06 8.08 10.47
CA ALA A 48 21.69 8.73 11.62
C ALA A 48 22.50 7.77 12.51
N GLU A 49 22.70 6.52 12.07
CA GLU A 49 23.46 5.48 12.78
C GLU A 49 22.99 5.27 14.24
N VAL A 50 21.68 5.37 14.47
CA VAL A 50 21.09 5.16 15.81
C VAL A 50 21.36 3.72 16.25
N ASN A 51 21.76 3.56 17.51
CA ASN A 51 22.02 2.25 18.10
C ASN A 51 20.86 1.27 17.84
N PRO A 52 21.14 0.05 17.35
CA PRO A 52 20.10 -0.90 16.95
C PRO A 52 19.22 -1.34 18.13
N GLU A 53 19.78 -1.39 19.34
CA GLU A 53 19.05 -1.69 20.57
C GLU A 53 17.93 -0.68 20.84
N VAL A 54 18.19 0.61 20.55
CA VAL A 54 17.22 1.69 20.69
C VAL A 54 16.13 1.55 19.62
N ILE A 55 16.47 1.22 18.38
CA ILE A 55 15.49 1.00 17.30
C ILE A 55 14.55 -0.16 17.66
N VAL A 56 15.09 -1.28 18.16
CA VAL A 56 14.29 -2.44 18.58
C VAL A 56 13.36 -2.10 19.75
N SER A 57 13.77 -1.21 20.65
CA SER A 57 12.90 -0.74 21.75
C SER A 57 11.61 -0.06 21.25
N PHE A 58 11.65 0.55 20.06
CA PHE A 58 10.48 1.16 19.42
C PHE A 58 9.63 0.17 18.63
N ALA A 59 10.04 -1.09 18.48
CA ALA A 59 9.32 -2.10 17.70
C ALA A 59 7.81 -2.21 18.06
N PRO A 60 7.39 -2.14 19.34
CA PRO A 60 5.96 -2.14 19.68
C PRO A 60 5.21 -0.94 19.09
N VAL A 61 5.82 0.25 19.11
CA VAL A 61 5.23 1.47 18.55
C VAL A 61 5.13 1.35 17.03
N PHE A 62 6.20 0.87 16.37
CA PHE A 62 6.20 0.60 14.93
C PHE A 62 5.08 -0.37 14.56
N PHE A 63 4.90 -1.44 15.34
CA PHE A 63 3.82 -2.41 15.15
C PHE A 63 2.44 -1.76 15.32
N CYS A 64 2.21 -1.00 16.38
CA CYS A 64 0.94 -0.29 16.58
C CYS A 64 0.60 0.65 15.43
N VAL A 65 1.55 1.48 14.98
CA VAL A 65 1.36 2.41 13.86
C VAL A 65 1.15 1.65 12.54
N PHE A 66 1.81 0.51 12.36
CA PHE A 66 1.62 -0.35 11.19
C PHE A 66 0.17 -0.88 11.11
N PHE A 67 -0.34 -1.47 12.19
CA PHE A 67 -1.74 -1.94 12.27
C PHE A 67 -2.74 -0.79 12.17
N TYR A 68 -2.46 0.33 12.82
CA TYR A 68 -3.31 1.52 12.73
C TYR A 68 -3.39 2.07 11.30
N GLY A 69 -2.25 2.15 10.60
CA GLY A 69 -2.20 2.54 9.20
C GLY A 69 -3.02 1.60 8.30
N TYR A 70 -2.96 0.30 8.57
CA TYR A 70 -3.79 -0.69 7.88
C TYR A 70 -5.30 -0.41 8.04
N VAL A 71 -5.73 -0.12 9.26
CA VAL A 71 -7.14 0.21 9.54
C VAL A 71 -7.54 1.50 8.84
N ILE A 72 -6.69 2.54 8.84
CA ILE A 72 -6.96 3.79 8.11
C ILE A 72 -7.13 3.54 6.62
N ILE A 73 -6.30 2.71 5.99
CA ILE A 73 -6.43 2.34 4.57
C ILE A 73 -7.79 1.70 4.30
N LEU A 74 -8.20 0.74 5.13
CA LEU A 74 -9.49 0.08 4.97
C LEU A 74 -10.65 1.05 5.13
N LEU A 75 -10.59 1.93 6.13
CA LEU A 75 -11.63 2.93 6.36
C LEU A 75 -11.70 3.95 5.23
N SER A 76 -10.56 4.49 4.78
CA SER A 76 -10.51 5.47 3.68
C SER A 76 -11.02 4.87 2.37
N LEU A 77 -10.64 3.64 2.06
CA LEU A 77 -11.14 2.91 0.89
C LEU A 77 -12.61 2.55 1.05
N SER A 78 -13.09 2.18 2.24
CA SER A 78 -14.51 1.88 2.44
C SER A 78 -15.38 3.10 2.20
N ALA A 79 -14.94 4.27 2.69
CA ALA A 79 -15.60 5.54 2.48
C ALA A 79 -15.59 5.96 1.00
N ALA A 80 -14.46 5.76 0.32
CA ALA A 80 -14.37 6.03 -1.12
C ALA A 80 -15.27 5.08 -1.91
N LEU A 81 -15.08 3.76 -1.76
CA LEU A 81 -15.80 2.72 -2.50
C LEU A 81 -17.28 2.63 -2.16
N ARG A 82 -17.73 3.24 -1.05
CA ARG A 82 -19.09 3.10 -0.50
C ARG A 82 -19.48 1.64 -0.28
N LEU A 83 -18.52 0.84 0.15
CA LEU A 83 -18.68 -0.59 0.43
C LEU A 83 -18.49 -0.86 1.92
N SER A 84 -18.99 -2.02 2.38
CA SER A 84 -18.68 -2.50 3.72
C SER A 84 -17.19 -2.83 3.85
N VAL A 85 -16.64 -2.67 5.06
CA VAL A 85 -15.21 -2.88 5.35
C VAL A 85 -14.71 -4.24 4.88
N LEU A 86 -15.52 -5.30 5.03
CA LEU A 86 -15.17 -6.65 4.58
C LEU A 86 -15.03 -6.74 3.05
N LYS A 87 -15.96 -6.13 2.29
CA LYS A 87 -15.88 -6.09 0.82
C LYS A 87 -14.70 -5.25 0.36
N THR A 88 -14.42 -4.16 1.04
CA THR A 88 -13.24 -3.33 0.79
C THR A 88 -11.94 -4.10 1.02
N PHE A 89 -11.87 -4.88 2.10
CA PHE A 89 -10.72 -5.75 2.37
C PHE A 89 -10.51 -6.78 1.26
N LEU A 90 -11.56 -7.50 0.85
CA LEU A 90 -11.47 -8.46 -0.26
C LEU A 90 -11.06 -7.79 -1.57
N CYS A 91 -11.62 -6.60 -1.87
CA CYS A 91 -11.25 -5.81 -3.04
C CYS A 91 -9.77 -5.43 -3.02
N LEU A 92 -9.25 -4.99 -1.86
CA LEU A 92 -7.86 -4.64 -1.69
C LEU A 92 -6.96 -5.88 -1.84
N ALA A 93 -7.32 -7.02 -1.26
CA ALA A 93 -6.58 -8.27 -1.38
C ALA A 93 -6.47 -8.73 -2.84
N VAL A 94 -7.58 -8.74 -3.57
CA VAL A 94 -7.58 -9.08 -5.01
C VAL A 94 -6.75 -8.08 -5.81
N THR A 95 -6.86 -6.78 -5.50
CA THR A 95 -6.04 -5.75 -6.15
C THR A 95 -4.55 -6.01 -5.94
N ILE A 96 -4.13 -6.33 -4.72
CA ILE A 96 -2.73 -6.64 -4.39
C ILE A 96 -2.28 -7.88 -5.16
N ILE A 97 -3.02 -9.00 -5.06
CA ILE A 97 -2.66 -10.27 -5.70
C ILE A 97 -2.51 -10.09 -7.20
N VAL A 98 -3.48 -9.45 -7.85
CA VAL A 98 -3.44 -9.23 -9.31
C VAL A 98 -2.37 -8.22 -9.69
N SER A 99 -2.06 -7.24 -8.83
CA SER A 99 -0.97 -6.29 -9.08
C SER A 99 0.42 -6.92 -9.01
N LEU A 100 0.60 -8.05 -8.30
CA LEU A 100 1.88 -8.73 -8.20
C LEU A 100 2.33 -9.29 -9.55
N PHE A 101 1.42 -9.85 -10.35
CA PHE A 101 1.76 -10.43 -11.65
C PHE A 101 2.44 -9.44 -12.63
N PRO A 102 1.88 -8.25 -12.92
CA PRO A 102 2.55 -7.28 -13.78
C PRO A 102 3.82 -6.70 -13.14
N LEU A 103 3.89 -6.60 -11.81
CA LEU A 103 5.09 -6.13 -11.10
C LEU A 103 6.24 -7.14 -11.19
N THR A 104 5.96 -8.43 -11.02
CA THR A 104 6.97 -9.49 -11.14
C THR A 104 7.43 -9.65 -12.58
N LEU A 105 6.52 -9.58 -13.56
CA LEU A 105 6.88 -9.57 -14.98
C LEU A 105 7.75 -8.36 -15.34
N LEU A 106 7.39 -7.17 -14.87
CA LEU A 106 8.20 -5.96 -15.09
C LEU A 106 9.58 -6.11 -14.46
N ALA A 107 9.66 -6.61 -13.22
CA ALA A 107 10.94 -6.84 -12.55
C ALA A 107 11.81 -7.86 -13.30
N GLN A 108 11.23 -8.97 -13.76
CA GLN A 108 11.93 -9.96 -14.59
C GLN A 108 12.43 -9.34 -15.89
N LEU A 109 11.60 -8.56 -16.58
CA LEU A 109 11.96 -7.89 -17.82
C LEU A 109 13.07 -6.86 -17.62
N LEU A 110 13.04 -6.09 -16.53
CA LEU A 110 14.13 -5.18 -16.15
C LEU A 110 15.43 -5.94 -15.87
N VAL A 111 15.38 -7.06 -15.14
CA VAL A 111 16.56 -7.90 -14.91
C VAL A 111 17.09 -8.47 -16.23
N THR A 112 16.23 -8.89 -17.16
CA THR A 112 16.67 -9.38 -18.47
C THR A 112 17.29 -8.26 -19.31
N LEU A 113 16.72 -7.06 -19.34
CA LEU A 113 17.22 -5.94 -20.16
C LEU A 113 18.49 -5.28 -19.60
N PHE A 114 18.58 -5.12 -18.27
CA PHE A 114 19.69 -4.42 -17.61
C PHE A 114 20.72 -5.37 -17.02
N GLY A 115 20.34 -6.62 -16.73
CA GLY A 115 21.25 -7.67 -16.25
C GLY A 115 21.96 -8.44 -17.37
N SER A 116 21.49 -8.35 -18.62
CA SER A 116 22.22 -8.87 -19.79
C SER A 116 23.29 -7.90 -20.34
N ALA A 117 23.45 -6.73 -19.71
CA ALA A 117 24.42 -5.70 -20.12
C ALA A 117 25.73 -5.75 -19.30
N ALA A 118 25.96 -6.82 -18.55
CA ALA A 118 27.18 -7.12 -17.82
C ALA A 118 27.93 -8.30 -18.44
#